data_AF-A0A2D5RXN6-F1
#
_entry.id   AF-A0A2D5RXN6-F1
#
_cell.length_a   1.000
_cell.length_b   1.000
_cell.length_c   1.000
_cell.angle_alpha   90.00
_cell.angle_beta   90.00
_cell.angle_gamma   90.00
#
_symmetry.space_group_name_H-M   'P 1'
#
loop_
_entity.id
_entity.type
_entity.pdbx_description
1 polymer ?
#
loop_
_entity_poly.entity_id
_entity_poly.type
_entity_poly.pdbx_seq_one_letter_code
_entity_poly.pdbx_strand_id
1 'polypeptide(L)'
;MTIGSRIKNQRLKLGFSQAGLADQVGLTQQTLQKIENGTTKNPRRIEEIAKFLKCTPEYLQFGVGSEEMTQQELCEKIRFFRITALNISTAEFSNKFSIPEQVLAEIEAGESKLADKVVEKILRYEDFSHLQDWFSSPELQPEIPPKPTKVFNPEADISWFDDEDHTPNNNVSPGPSIKATAPLISWVQAGSWSEISEIKAYDAERYMCPVNCSDLTFVLKVQGVSMEPKFHEGDLIFVDPEAECIHGSYVVARLDDDNQATFKQLIIESGHKFLKAANPNWPEQLIPINGNCTLVGKVVFAGKSF
;
A
#
# COMPACT_ATOMS: atom_id res chain seq x y z
N MET A 1 0.69 19.68 -18.96
CA MET A 1 2.15 19.91 -19.20
C MET A 1 2.51 19.29 -20.54
N THR A 2 3.24 19.97 -21.43
CA THR A 2 3.60 19.42 -22.75
C THR A 2 4.92 18.64 -22.68
N ILE A 3 5.15 17.74 -23.64
CA ILE A 3 6.44 17.02 -23.81
C ILE A 3 7.63 18.00 -23.83
N GLY A 4 7.50 19.12 -24.53
CA GLY A 4 8.54 20.14 -24.60
C GLY A 4 8.84 20.78 -23.24
N SER A 5 7.81 21.03 -22.42
CA SER A 5 7.99 21.52 -21.06
C SER A 5 8.69 20.51 -20.15
N ARG A 6 8.38 19.21 -20.28
CA ARG A 6 9.01 18.13 -19.48
C ARG A 6 10.50 17.98 -19.83
N ILE A 7 10.82 17.94 -21.13
CA ILE A 7 12.22 17.88 -21.61
C ILE A 7 13.00 19.11 -21.13
N LYS A 8 12.42 20.31 -21.25
CA LYS A 8 13.05 21.56 -20.79
C LYS A 8 13.31 21.54 -19.29
N ASN A 9 12.34 21.12 -18.49
CA ASN A 9 12.48 21.04 -17.04
C ASN A 9 13.57 20.05 -16.64
N GLN A 10 13.57 18.85 -17.21
CA GLN A 10 14.56 17.81 -16.88
C GLN A 10 15.97 18.20 -17.33
N ARG A 11 16.11 18.84 -18.49
CA ARG A 11 17.40 19.38 -18.96
C ARG A 11 17.95 20.44 -18.00
N LEU A 12 17.10 21.36 -17.53
CA LEU A 12 17.50 22.41 -16.59
C LEU A 12 17.88 21.84 -15.22
N LYS A 13 17.16 20.82 -14.74
CA LYS A 13 17.51 20.09 -13.50
C LYS A 13 18.91 19.49 -13.59
N LEU A 14 19.26 18.89 -14.72
CA LEU A 14 20.60 18.32 -14.95
C LEU A 14 21.67 19.35 -15.36
N GLY A 15 21.33 20.65 -15.41
CA GLY A 15 22.29 21.73 -15.67
C GLY A 15 22.75 21.87 -17.13
N PHE A 16 22.10 21.21 -18.08
CA PHE A 16 22.54 21.23 -19.48
C PHE A 16 21.95 22.41 -20.27
N SER A 17 22.76 22.97 -21.18
CA SER A 17 22.27 23.91 -22.19
C SER A 17 21.52 23.16 -23.31
N GLN A 18 20.67 23.85 -24.08
CA GLN A 18 20.00 23.24 -25.24
C GLN A 18 21.00 22.66 -26.24
N ALA A 19 22.13 23.33 -26.46
CA ALA A 19 23.18 22.83 -27.34
C ALA A 19 23.88 21.59 -26.76
N GLY A 20 24.14 21.59 -25.44
CA GLY A 20 24.81 20.47 -24.76
C GLY A 20 23.99 19.19 -24.74
N LEU A 21 22.67 19.28 -24.49
CA LEU A 21 21.79 18.12 -24.60
C LEU A 21 21.69 17.63 -26.05
N ALA A 22 21.58 18.55 -27.00
CA ALA A 22 21.43 18.21 -28.41
C ALA A 22 22.67 17.44 -28.92
N ASP A 23 23.87 17.91 -28.60
CA ASP A 23 25.14 17.28 -28.99
C ASP A 23 25.25 15.84 -28.48
N GLN A 24 24.91 15.61 -27.21
CA GLN A 24 24.96 14.29 -26.58
C GLN A 24 23.95 13.29 -27.14
N VAL A 25 22.81 13.78 -27.63
CA VAL A 25 21.75 12.94 -28.21
C VAL A 25 21.89 12.82 -29.74
N GLY A 26 22.89 13.47 -30.34
CA GLY A 26 23.09 13.49 -31.80
C GLY A 26 22.02 14.30 -32.55
N LEU A 27 21.47 15.32 -31.90
CA LEU A 27 20.50 16.27 -32.42
C LEU A 27 21.15 17.64 -32.66
N THR A 28 20.56 18.45 -33.53
CA THR A 28 20.94 19.87 -33.62
C THR A 28 20.21 20.70 -32.57
N GLN A 29 20.85 21.76 -32.06
CA GLN A 29 20.23 22.69 -31.10
C GLN A 29 18.86 23.21 -31.58
N GLN A 30 18.74 23.49 -32.88
CA GLN A 30 17.49 23.96 -33.50
C GLN A 30 16.38 22.90 -33.45
N THR A 31 16.73 21.62 -33.58
CA THR A 31 15.77 20.51 -33.48
C THR A 31 15.26 20.38 -32.04
N LEU A 32 16.15 20.43 -31.04
CA LEU A 32 15.76 20.40 -29.64
C LEU A 32 14.88 21.61 -29.26
N GLN A 33 15.21 22.81 -29.76
CA GLN A 33 14.39 24.02 -29.54
C GLN A 33 12.97 23.88 -30.08
N LYS A 34 12.80 23.26 -31.27
CA LYS A 34 11.48 22.95 -31.86
C LYS A 34 10.68 21.91 -31.09
N ILE A 35 11.35 21.05 -30.33
CA ILE A 35 10.70 20.09 -29.44
C ILE A 35 10.27 20.80 -28.15
N GLU A 36 11.17 21.57 -27.52
CA GLU A 36 10.89 22.29 -26.27
C GLU A 36 9.78 23.34 -26.40
N ASN A 37 9.68 24.01 -27.55
CA ASN A 37 8.62 25.00 -27.80
C ASN A 37 7.29 24.38 -28.25
N GLY A 38 7.22 23.05 -28.40
CA GLY A 38 5.99 22.32 -28.73
C GLY A 38 5.63 22.27 -30.22
N THR A 39 6.50 22.73 -31.12
CA THR A 39 6.30 22.61 -32.59
C THR A 39 6.32 21.14 -33.01
N THR A 40 7.20 20.35 -32.40
CA THR A 40 7.30 18.91 -32.61
C THR A 40 6.69 18.16 -31.42
N LYS A 41 5.55 17.49 -31.65
CA LYS A 41 4.85 16.73 -30.61
C LYS A 41 5.40 15.31 -30.42
N ASN A 42 5.94 14.72 -31.48
CA ASN A 42 6.48 13.35 -31.49
C ASN A 42 7.93 13.36 -32.02
N PRO A 43 8.94 13.59 -31.15
CA PRO A 43 10.34 13.56 -31.55
C PRO A 43 10.79 12.13 -31.88
N ARG A 44 11.47 11.94 -33.01
CA ARG A 44 11.93 10.60 -33.48
C ARG A 44 12.97 9.95 -32.55
N ARG A 45 13.68 10.75 -31.76
CA ARG A 45 14.80 10.35 -30.90
C ARG A 45 14.43 10.41 -29.41
N ILE A 46 13.16 10.18 -29.09
CA ILE A 46 12.66 10.33 -27.72
C ILE A 46 13.34 9.38 -26.73
N GLU A 47 13.67 8.16 -27.15
CA GLU A 47 14.34 7.16 -26.33
C GLU A 47 15.76 7.59 -25.93
N GLU A 48 16.49 8.20 -26.86
CA GLU A 48 17.85 8.67 -26.63
C GLU A 48 17.88 9.90 -25.73
N ILE A 49 16.90 10.81 -25.92
CA ILE A 49 16.66 11.94 -25.01
C ILE A 49 16.35 11.42 -23.61
N ALA A 50 15.44 10.45 -23.49
CA ALA A 50 15.02 9.87 -22.21
C ALA A 50 16.20 9.20 -21.47
N LYS A 51 16.98 8.41 -22.20
CA LYS A 51 18.20 7.74 -21.68
C LYS A 51 19.21 8.74 -21.12
N PHE A 52 19.43 9.85 -21.83
CA PHE A 52 20.35 10.89 -21.36
C PHE A 52 19.78 11.67 -20.17
N LEU A 53 18.49 11.98 -20.19
CA LEU A 53 17.80 12.71 -19.14
C LEU A 53 17.45 11.85 -17.91
N LYS A 54 17.89 10.58 -17.90
CA LYS A 54 17.64 9.59 -16.83
C LYS A 54 16.16 9.46 -16.48
N CYS A 55 15.29 9.53 -17.48
CA CYS A 55 13.85 9.39 -17.32
C CYS A 55 13.29 8.39 -18.33
N THR A 56 12.06 7.96 -18.15
CA THR A 56 11.42 7.06 -19.11
C THR A 56 10.88 7.83 -20.33
N PRO A 57 10.88 7.24 -21.54
CA PRO A 57 10.25 7.83 -22.71
C PRO A 57 8.76 8.13 -22.49
N GLU A 58 8.08 7.29 -21.71
CA GLU A 58 6.67 7.40 -21.35
C GLU A 58 6.42 8.63 -20.47
N TYR A 59 7.36 8.94 -19.57
CA TYR A 59 7.30 10.15 -18.77
C TYR A 59 7.39 11.41 -19.66
N LEU A 60 8.33 11.43 -20.62
CA LEU A 60 8.46 12.58 -21.52
C LEU A 60 7.21 12.74 -22.39
N GLN A 61 6.68 11.64 -22.94
CA GLN A 61 5.60 11.67 -23.92
C GLN A 61 4.22 11.87 -23.27
N PHE A 62 3.92 11.10 -22.23
CA PHE A 62 2.60 11.05 -21.61
C PHE A 62 2.57 11.71 -20.22
N GLY A 63 3.72 11.82 -19.55
CA GLY A 63 3.81 12.32 -18.18
C GLY A 63 3.49 11.25 -17.16
N VAL A 64 3.70 9.98 -17.53
CA VAL A 64 3.40 8.80 -16.72
C VAL A 64 4.68 7.97 -16.68
N GLY A 65 5.22 7.68 -15.50
CA GLY A 65 6.51 7.00 -15.30
C GLY A 65 7.56 7.83 -14.53
N SER A 66 8.71 7.22 -14.23
CA SER A 66 9.69 7.73 -13.26
C SER A 66 10.48 8.96 -13.74
N GLU A 67 10.20 10.10 -13.13
CA GLU A 67 11.21 11.13 -12.83
C GLU A 67 11.97 10.75 -11.55
N GLU A 68 13.17 11.30 -11.35
CA GLU A 68 13.89 11.25 -10.08
C GLU A 68 12.95 11.42 -8.88
N MET A 69 13.19 10.59 -7.86
CA MET A 69 12.39 10.48 -6.63
C MET A 69 12.04 11.86 -6.07
N THR A 70 10.74 12.15 -6.01
CA THR A 70 10.22 13.41 -5.50
C THR A 70 10.64 13.61 -4.04
N GLN A 71 10.71 14.87 -3.58
CA GLN A 71 11.00 15.18 -2.16
C GLN A 71 10.07 14.41 -1.20
N GLN A 72 8.82 14.23 -1.63
CA GLN A 72 7.80 13.50 -0.90
C GLN A 72 8.12 12.00 -0.84
N GLU A 73 8.51 11.39 -1.96
CA GLU A 73 8.96 9.99 -1.98
C GLU A 73 10.27 9.78 -1.20
N LEU A 74 11.19 10.75 -1.20
CA LEU A 74 12.41 10.70 -0.41
C LEU A 74 12.12 10.70 1.09
N CYS A 75 11.25 11.61 1.52
CA CYS A 75 10.72 11.68 2.88
C CYS A 75 10.03 10.38 3.31
N GLU A 76 9.20 9.83 2.43
CA GLU A 76 8.52 8.54 2.64
C GLU A 76 9.51 7.39 2.76
N LYS A 77 10.58 7.36 1.95
CA LYS A 77 11.60 6.33 2.06
C LYS A 77 12.44 6.43 3.34
N ILE A 78 12.71 7.64 3.84
CA ILE A 78 13.37 7.81 5.15
C ILE A 78 12.48 7.25 6.27
N ARG A 79 11.18 7.57 6.22
CA ARG A 79 10.18 7.05 7.16
C ARG A 79 10.09 5.53 7.08
N PHE A 80 9.98 4.98 5.87
CA PHE A 80 9.91 3.54 5.62
C PHE A 80 11.18 2.83 6.10
N PHE A 81 12.36 3.39 5.83
CA PHE A 81 13.62 2.83 6.32
C PHE A 81 13.66 2.77 7.86
N ARG A 82 13.26 3.85 8.55
CA ARG A 82 13.22 3.85 10.01
C ARG A 82 12.30 2.76 10.57
N ILE A 83 11.09 2.63 10.03
CA ILE A 83 10.06 1.74 10.57
C ILE A 83 10.33 0.29 10.15
N THR A 84 10.62 0.06 8.87
CA THR A 84 10.66 -1.28 8.29
C THR A 84 12.05 -1.90 8.34
N ALA A 85 13.11 -1.14 8.10
CA ALA A 85 14.47 -1.69 8.09
C ALA A 85 15.12 -1.67 9.48
N LEU A 86 14.82 -0.65 10.29
CA LEU A 86 15.42 -0.51 11.62
C LEU A 86 14.47 -0.84 12.77
N ASN A 87 13.15 -0.74 12.56
CA ASN A 87 12.12 -0.95 13.59
C ASN A 87 12.38 -0.16 14.89
N ILE A 88 12.72 1.12 14.75
CA ILE A 88 13.00 2.03 15.88
C ILE A 88 12.10 3.26 15.86
N SER A 89 11.86 3.83 17.04
CA SER A 89 11.09 5.06 17.21
C SER A 89 11.81 6.29 16.62
N THR A 90 11.08 7.38 16.42
CA THR A 90 11.64 8.65 15.91
C THR A 90 12.72 9.21 16.84
N ALA A 91 12.52 9.09 18.17
CA ALA A 91 13.49 9.48 19.19
C ALA A 91 14.78 8.64 19.15
N GLU A 92 14.66 7.33 18.94
CA GLU A 92 15.82 6.44 18.82
C GLU A 92 16.59 6.68 17.52
N PHE A 93 15.88 6.93 16.42
CA PHE A 93 16.50 7.30 15.14
C PHE A 93 17.20 8.67 15.22
N SER A 94 16.57 9.64 15.89
CA SER A 94 17.13 10.96 16.20
C SER A 94 18.46 10.84 16.95
N ASN A 95 18.49 10.06 18.04
CA ASN A 95 19.70 9.82 18.82
C ASN A 95 20.79 9.10 18.01
N LYS A 96 20.40 8.07 17.25
CA LYS A 96 21.33 7.23 16.47
C LYS A 96 22.03 8.02 15.37
N PHE A 97 21.30 8.82 14.62
CA PHE A 97 21.84 9.61 13.50
C PHE A 97 22.21 11.06 13.89
N SER A 98 22.03 11.43 15.17
CA SER A 98 22.23 12.79 15.69
C SER A 98 21.48 13.82 14.85
N ILE A 99 20.21 13.55 14.54
CA ILE A 99 19.32 14.44 13.78
C ILE A 99 18.24 14.90 14.77
N PRO A 100 17.96 16.21 14.90
CA PRO A 100 16.91 16.67 15.79
C PRO A 100 15.57 16.03 15.47
N GLU A 101 14.86 15.56 16.50
CA GLU A 101 13.56 14.87 16.35
C GLU A 101 12.52 15.73 15.61
N GLN A 102 12.57 17.04 15.81
CA GLN A 102 11.72 18.00 15.09
C GLN A 102 11.98 18.01 13.58
N VAL A 103 13.24 17.89 13.15
CA VAL A 103 13.60 17.81 11.72
C VAL A 103 13.15 16.48 11.13
N LEU A 104 13.21 15.40 11.90
CA LEU A 104 12.68 14.09 11.50
C LEU A 104 11.15 14.10 11.37
N ALA A 105 10.44 14.73 12.30
CA ALA A 105 8.99 14.88 12.20
C ALA A 105 8.57 15.68 10.96
N GLU A 106 9.27 16.77 10.64
CA GLU A 106 9.04 17.56 9.42
C GLU A 106 9.36 16.77 8.14
N ILE A 107 10.38 15.90 8.17
CA ILE A 107 10.70 15.01 7.06
C ILE A 107 9.60 13.96 6.90
N GLU A 108 9.15 13.31 7.98
CA GLU A 108 8.11 12.28 7.92
C GLU A 108 6.73 12.81 7.54
N ALA A 109 6.47 14.10 7.81
CA ALA A 109 5.31 14.83 7.34
C ALA A 109 5.40 15.23 5.84
N GLY A 110 6.56 15.02 5.21
CA GLY A 110 6.79 15.39 3.81
C GLY A 110 7.04 16.88 3.58
N GLU A 111 7.24 17.65 4.65
CA GLU A 111 7.33 19.12 4.60
C GLU A 111 8.78 19.63 4.57
N SER A 112 9.75 18.79 4.91
CA SER A 112 11.14 19.24 5.07
C SER A 112 11.98 19.14 3.80
N LYS A 113 12.75 20.21 3.53
CA LYS A 113 13.77 20.24 2.47
C LYS A 113 15.13 19.67 2.88
N LEU A 114 15.26 19.22 4.13
CA LEU A 114 16.53 18.69 4.66
C LEU A 114 16.67 17.17 4.47
N ALA A 115 15.71 16.51 3.83
CA ALA A 115 15.70 15.07 3.59
C ALA A 115 16.99 14.57 2.88
N ASP A 116 17.47 15.29 1.87
CA ASP A 116 18.72 14.95 1.16
C ASP A 116 19.94 14.86 2.10
N LYS A 117 20.06 15.83 3.01
CA LYS A 117 21.18 15.90 3.98
C LYS A 117 21.09 14.78 5.02
N VAL A 118 19.88 14.37 5.36
CA VAL A 118 19.64 13.25 6.27
C VAL A 118 20.02 11.93 5.60
N VAL A 119 19.66 11.73 4.33
CA VAL A 119 20.09 10.56 3.56
C VAL A 119 21.61 10.49 3.45
N GLU A 120 22.28 11.60 3.12
CA GLU A 120 23.75 11.63 3.11
C GLU A 120 24.37 11.24 4.47
N LYS A 121 23.73 11.62 5.57
CA LYS A 121 24.21 11.30 6.92
C LYS A 121 24.00 9.83 7.29
N ILE A 122 22.87 9.25 6.88
CA ILE A 122 22.56 7.82 7.04
C ILE A 122 23.57 6.97 6.26
N LEU A 123 23.84 7.33 5.00
CA LEU A 123 24.78 6.61 4.14
C LEU A 123 26.24 6.66 4.62
N ARG A 124 26.62 7.68 5.41
CA ARG A 124 27.97 7.85 5.96
C ARG A 124 28.23 7.15 7.30
N TYR A 125 27.21 6.57 7.94
CA TYR A 125 27.31 6.03 9.31
C TYR A 125 27.96 4.63 9.41
N GLU A 126 28.44 4.09 8.29
CA GLU A 126 29.08 2.76 8.11
C GLU A 126 28.15 1.52 8.20
N ASP A 127 28.44 0.57 7.30
CA ASP A 127 27.79 -0.72 6.98
C ASP A 127 26.40 -0.69 6.32
N PHE A 128 26.26 0.12 5.26
CA PHE A 128 25.06 0.12 4.41
C PHE A 128 25.38 0.15 2.90
N SER A 129 26.41 -0.59 2.46
CA SER A 129 26.69 -0.81 1.03
C SER A 129 25.44 -1.26 0.25
N HIS A 130 24.55 -2.01 0.92
CA HIS A 130 23.27 -2.46 0.37
C HIS A 130 22.17 -1.40 0.30
N LEU A 131 22.31 -0.22 0.93
CA LEU A 131 21.29 0.83 0.84
C LEU A 131 21.29 1.51 -0.53
N GLN A 132 22.45 1.73 -1.15
CA GLN A 132 22.47 2.22 -2.53
C GLN A 132 21.83 1.20 -3.47
N ASP A 133 22.07 -0.09 -3.26
CA ASP A 133 21.41 -1.16 -4.00
C ASP A 133 19.90 -1.20 -3.70
N TRP A 134 19.48 -1.01 -2.45
CA TRP A 134 18.07 -0.96 -2.04
C TRP A 134 17.32 0.25 -2.62
N PHE A 135 17.97 1.41 -2.70
CA PHE A 135 17.43 2.59 -3.36
C PHE A 135 17.44 2.47 -4.90
N SER A 136 18.32 1.61 -5.46
CA SER A 136 18.53 1.44 -6.91
C SER A 136 17.92 0.17 -7.50
N SER A 137 17.40 -0.76 -6.69
CA SER A 137 16.82 -2.04 -7.13
C SER A 137 15.34 -1.90 -7.47
N PRO A 138 14.96 -1.96 -8.76
CA PRO A 138 13.56 -2.03 -9.16
C PRO A 138 12.88 -3.34 -8.74
N GLU A 139 13.64 -4.39 -8.42
CA GLU A 139 13.14 -5.72 -8.02
C GLU A 139 12.57 -5.79 -6.58
N LEU A 140 12.62 -4.69 -5.83
CA LEU A 140 11.85 -4.53 -4.58
C LEU A 140 10.51 -3.81 -4.80
N GLN A 141 10.14 -3.55 -6.05
CA GLN A 141 8.76 -3.26 -6.44
C GLN A 141 8.06 -4.60 -6.72
N PRO A 142 6.88 -4.87 -6.12
CA PRO A 142 6.21 -6.16 -6.29
C PRO A 142 5.91 -6.44 -7.78
N GLU A 143 6.31 -7.61 -8.26
CA GLU A 143 6.04 -8.07 -9.64
C GLU A 143 4.53 -8.19 -9.89
N ILE A 144 4.07 -7.65 -11.03
CA ILE A 144 2.73 -7.91 -11.56
C ILE A 144 2.76 -9.27 -12.29
N PRO A 145 2.08 -10.32 -11.82
CA PRO A 145 2.12 -11.63 -12.48
C PRO A 145 1.43 -11.58 -13.86
N PRO A 146 1.91 -12.33 -14.87
CA PRO A 146 1.31 -12.34 -16.20
C PRO A 146 -0.08 -12.98 -16.18
N LYS A 147 -1.00 -12.36 -16.91
CA LYS A 147 -2.41 -12.75 -17.03
C LYS A 147 -2.55 -14.16 -17.64
N PRO A 148 -3.28 -15.10 -17.03
CA PRO A 148 -3.45 -16.43 -17.60
C PRO A 148 -4.46 -16.41 -18.76
N THR A 149 -4.02 -16.79 -19.95
CA THR A 149 -4.88 -17.00 -21.12
C THR A 149 -5.22 -18.50 -21.21
N LYS A 150 -6.49 -18.87 -21.05
CA LYS A 150 -6.95 -20.26 -21.26
C LYS A 150 -7.19 -20.51 -22.75
N VAL A 151 -6.54 -21.56 -23.28
CA VAL A 151 -6.78 -22.14 -24.61
C VAL A 151 -7.97 -23.11 -24.51
N PHE A 152 -8.94 -22.97 -25.40
CA PHE A 152 -10.14 -23.83 -25.49
C PHE A 152 -9.88 -25.04 -26.38
N ASN A 153 -10.23 -26.25 -25.93
CA ASN A 153 -10.15 -27.48 -26.73
C ASN A 153 -11.55 -28.06 -26.98
N PRO A 154 -12.04 -28.12 -28.24
CA PRO A 154 -13.45 -28.40 -28.55
C PRO A 154 -13.83 -29.89 -28.71
N GLU A 155 -12.93 -30.87 -28.52
CA GLU A 155 -13.21 -32.28 -28.91
C GLU A 155 -13.47 -33.27 -27.75
N ALA A 156 -13.58 -32.83 -26.49
CA ALA A 156 -13.56 -33.78 -25.36
C ALA A 156 -14.90 -34.11 -24.66
N ASP A 157 -16.01 -33.40 -24.87
CA ASP A 157 -17.23 -33.66 -24.09
C ASP A 157 -18.53 -33.49 -24.88
N ILE A 158 -18.77 -34.39 -25.84
CA ILE A 158 -20.13 -34.72 -26.28
C ILE A 158 -20.23 -36.24 -26.47
N SER A 159 -20.94 -36.93 -25.57
CA SER A 159 -21.83 -38.03 -25.96
C SER A 159 -22.72 -38.50 -24.78
N TRP A 160 -23.93 -38.94 -25.14
CA TRP A 160 -24.93 -39.69 -24.36
C TRP A 160 -26.03 -38.87 -23.67
N PHE A 161 -26.99 -38.40 -24.50
CA PHE A 161 -28.40 -38.36 -24.13
C PHE A 161 -29.05 -39.63 -24.69
N ASP A 162 -29.67 -40.44 -23.84
CA ASP A 162 -30.94 -41.13 -24.12
C ASP A 162 -31.59 -41.57 -22.80
N ASP A 163 -32.88 -41.26 -22.72
CA ASP A 163 -34.01 -41.90 -22.01
C ASP A 163 -34.17 -41.92 -20.47
N GLU A 164 -35.28 -41.28 -20.10
CA GLU A 164 -36.37 -41.65 -19.18
C GLU A 164 -36.17 -41.77 -17.65
N ASP A 165 -36.95 -40.92 -16.97
CA ASP A 165 -37.68 -41.12 -15.71
C ASP A 165 -36.97 -41.80 -14.53
N HIS A 166 -36.44 -40.97 -13.62
CA HIS A 166 -36.48 -41.23 -12.17
C HIS A 166 -36.33 -39.91 -11.42
N THR A 167 -37.31 -39.56 -10.59
CA THR A 167 -37.20 -38.45 -9.64
C THR A 167 -36.24 -38.81 -8.50
N PRO A 168 -35.23 -37.99 -8.18
CA PRO A 168 -34.51 -38.11 -6.92
C PRO A 168 -34.77 -36.88 -6.04
N ASN A 169 -35.15 -37.16 -4.79
CA ASN A 169 -35.25 -36.21 -3.69
C ASN A 169 -34.05 -35.26 -3.66
N ASN A 170 -34.32 -33.97 -3.90
CA ASN A 170 -33.28 -32.94 -3.92
C ASN A 170 -32.97 -32.51 -2.47
N ASN A 171 -31.99 -33.17 -1.84
CA ASN A 171 -31.40 -32.77 -0.56
C ASN A 171 -30.44 -31.56 -0.70
N VAL A 172 -30.50 -30.84 -1.81
CA VAL A 172 -29.62 -29.71 -2.11
C VAL A 172 -30.39 -28.42 -1.89
N SER A 173 -30.07 -27.72 -0.81
CA SER A 173 -30.35 -26.29 -0.70
C SER A 173 -29.29 -25.51 -1.47
N PRO A 174 -29.63 -24.37 -2.10
CA PRO A 174 -28.63 -23.47 -2.65
C PRO A 174 -27.61 -23.13 -1.55
N GLY A 175 -26.33 -23.39 -1.83
CA GLY A 175 -25.25 -22.94 -0.95
C GLY A 175 -25.28 -21.40 -0.83
N PRO A 176 -24.80 -20.84 0.29
CA PRO A 176 -24.78 -19.39 0.48
C PRO A 176 -24.06 -18.71 -0.70
N SER A 177 -24.68 -17.68 -1.26
CA SER A 177 -24.13 -16.93 -2.39
C SER A 177 -22.89 -16.15 -1.96
N ILE A 178 -21.70 -16.66 -2.28
CA ILE A 178 -20.42 -15.96 -2.06
C ILE A 178 -20.31 -14.86 -3.13
N LYS A 179 -20.63 -13.61 -2.76
CA LYS A 179 -20.60 -12.47 -3.69
C LYS A 179 -19.78 -11.25 -3.23
N ALA A 180 -19.24 -11.24 -2.01
CA ALA A 180 -18.52 -10.06 -1.51
C ALA A 180 -16.99 -10.25 -1.62
N THR A 181 -16.35 -9.43 -2.45
CA THR A 181 -14.90 -9.21 -2.36
C THR A 181 -14.69 -7.99 -1.47
N ALA A 182 -13.94 -8.15 -0.38
CA ALA A 182 -13.65 -7.10 0.61
C ALA A 182 -12.27 -6.47 0.33
N PRO A 183 -12.13 -5.14 0.33
CA PRO A 183 -10.85 -4.48 0.10
C PRO A 183 -9.93 -4.59 1.32
N LEU A 184 -8.65 -4.82 1.10
CA LEU A 184 -7.58 -4.67 2.09
C LEU A 184 -7.30 -3.18 2.29
N ILE A 185 -7.38 -2.73 3.55
CA ILE A 185 -7.13 -1.34 3.93
C ILE A 185 -6.05 -1.26 5.00
N SER A 186 -5.51 -0.07 5.20
CA SER A 186 -4.54 0.20 6.29
C SER A 186 -5.22 0.42 7.64
N TRP A 187 -4.47 0.20 8.73
CA TRP A 187 -4.93 0.51 10.09
C TRP A 187 -5.26 1.99 10.31
N VAL A 188 -4.63 2.90 9.55
CA VAL A 188 -4.95 4.33 9.56
C VAL A 188 -6.32 4.59 8.93
N GLN A 189 -6.61 3.97 7.78
CA GLN A 189 -7.92 4.08 7.13
C GLN A 189 -9.05 3.51 8.01
N ALA A 190 -8.79 2.38 8.67
CA ALA A 190 -9.73 1.81 9.65
C ALA A 190 -9.97 2.75 10.86
N GLY A 191 -8.94 3.51 11.29
CA GLY A 191 -9.04 4.52 12.34
C GLY A 191 -9.81 5.78 11.92
N SER A 192 -9.72 6.19 10.66
CA SER A 192 -10.39 7.42 10.21
C SER A 192 -11.92 7.31 10.13
N TRP A 193 -12.51 6.11 10.08
CA TRP A 193 -13.94 5.73 10.08
C TRP A 193 -14.89 6.44 9.09
N SER A 194 -14.73 7.73 8.83
CA SER A 194 -15.73 8.58 8.19
C SER A 194 -15.95 8.31 6.69
N GLU A 195 -15.06 7.63 5.97
CA GLU A 195 -15.17 7.51 4.51
C GLU A 195 -14.56 6.21 3.94
N ILE A 196 -14.83 5.04 4.53
CA ILE A 196 -14.46 3.75 3.88
C ILE A 196 -15.16 3.60 2.50
N SER A 197 -16.25 4.35 2.27
CA SER A 197 -16.93 4.51 0.99
C SER A 197 -16.12 5.22 -0.11
N GLU A 198 -15.01 5.89 0.20
CA GLU A 198 -14.19 6.63 -0.79
C GLU A 198 -12.86 5.95 -1.15
N ILE A 199 -12.66 4.69 -0.78
CA ILE A 199 -11.54 3.92 -1.30
C ILE A 199 -11.74 3.81 -2.80
N LYS A 200 -10.94 4.54 -3.59
CA LYS A 200 -10.93 4.45 -5.05
C LYS A 200 -10.84 2.97 -5.41
N ALA A 201 -11.95 2.42 -5.90
CA ALA A 201 -12.21 0.99 -6.00
C ALA A 201 -11.24 0.19 -6.90
N TYR A 202 -10.22 0.85 -7.46
CA TYR A 202 -9.32 0.32 -8.48
C TYR A 202 -7.94 -0.12 -7.97
N ASP A 203 -7.47 0.35 -6.81
CA ASP A 203 -6.08 0.12 -6.35
C ASP A 203 -5.94 -0.74 -5.08
N ALA A 204 -7.04 -1.03 -4.37
CA ALA A 204 -6.98 -1.88 -3.17
C ALA A 204 -7.02 -3.37 -3.54
N GLU A 205 -6.08 -4.16 -3.03
CA GLU A 205 -6.16 -5.62 -3.11
C GLU A 205 -7.46 -6.11 -2.47
N ARG A 206 -8.18 -7.02 -3.12
CA ARG A 206 -9.49 -7.50 -2.61
C ARG A 206 -9.43 -9.00 -2.38
N TYR A 207 -10.03 -9.43 -1.27
CA TYR A 207 -10.10 -10.83 -0.90
C TYR A 207 -11.55 -11.30 -0.86
N MET A 208 -11.78 -12.55 -1.26
CA MET A 208 -13.10 -13.18 -1.11
C MET A 208 -13.31 -13.55 0.36
N CYS A 209 -14.43 -13.13 0.93
CA CYS A 209 -14.82 -13.56 2.27
C CYS A 209 -15.44 -14.96 2.21
N PRO A 210 -14.92 -15.96 2.95
CA PRO A 210 -15.47 -17.32 2.93
C PRO A 210 -16.83 -17.46 3.66
N VAL A 211 -17.26 -16.41 4.36
CA VAL A 211 -18.50 -16.37 5.14
C VAL A 211 -19.40 -15.23 4.67
N ASN A 212 -20.68 -15.29 5.01
CA ASN A 212 -21.61 -14.21 4.71
C ASN A 212 -21.22 -12.94 5.50
N CYS A 213 -21.12 -11.82 4.81
CA CYS A 213 -20.72 -10.54 5.37
C CYS A 213 -21.37 -9.39 4.59
N SER A 214 -21.46 -8.20 5.19
CA SER A 214 -22.01 -7.01 4.52
C SER A 214 -21.11 -6.51 3.39
N ASP A 215 -21.66 -5.65 2.52
CA ASP A 215 -20.91 -4.97 1.46
C ASP A 215 -19.89 -3.94 2.01
N LEU A 216 -20.03 -3.56 3.28
CA LEU A 216 -19.10 -2.67 3.99
C LEU A 216 -17.91 -3.42 4.60
N THR A 217 -17.85 -4.74 4.43
CA THR A 217 -16.76 -5.57 4.95
C THR A 217 -15.44 -5.20 4.30
N PHE A 218 -14.40 -5.07 5.11
CA PHE A 218 -13.03 -4.81 4.68
C PHE A 218 -12.07 -5.81 5.31
N VAL A 219 -10.84 -5.86 4.80
CA VAL A 219 -9.79 -6.74 5.27
C VAL A 219 -8.68 -5.90 5.90
N LEU A 220 -8.11 -6.40 7.00
CA LEU A 220 -6.89 -5.87 7.59
C LEU A 220 -5.85 -6.99 7.68
N LYS A 221 -4.58 -6.60 7.53
CA LYS A 221 -3.44 -7.45 7.87
C LYS A 221 -3.08 -7.20 9.35
N VAL A 222 -3.15 -8.23 10.17
CA VAL A 222 -2.86 -8.16 11.62
C VAL A 222 -1.46 -7.59 11.83
N GLN A 223 -1.35 -6.59 12.71
CA GLN A 223 -0.10 -5.94 13.07
C GLN A 223 0.20 -6.15 14.56
N GLY A 224 1.43 -6.56 14.85
CA GLY A 224 1.93 -6.78 16.20
C GLY A 224 1.39 -8.04 16.89
N VAL A 225 1.95 -8.32 18.07
CA VAL A 225 1.79 -9.62 18.75
C VAL A 225 0.68 -9.65 19.80
N SER A 226 -0.08 -8.56 19.98
CA SER A 226 -1.07 -8.46 21.07
C SER A 226 -2.20 -9.52 21.01
N MET A 227 -2.36 -10.17 19.84
CA MET A 227 -3.39 -11.16 19.59
C MET A 227 -2.86 -12.58 19.37
N GLU A 228 -1.55 -12.79 19.53
CA GLU A 228 -0.92 -14.11 19.52
C GLU A 228 -1.32 -14.96 20.73
N PRO A 229 -1.19 -16.29 20.68
CA PRO A 229 -0.84 -17.11 19.52
C PRO A 229 -2.03 -17.33 18.57
N LYS A 230 -3.19 -16.72 18.84
CA LYS A 230 -4.40 -16.98 18.05
C LYS A 230 -4.31 -16.33 16.66
N PHE A 231 -3.89 -15.07 16.64
CA PHE A 231 -3.66 -14.30 15.43
C PHE A 231 -2.21 -13.84 15.42
N HIS A 232 -1.49 -14.22 14.37
CA HIS A 232 -0.09 -13.85 14.20
C HIS A 232 -0.01 -12.60 13.35
N GLU A 233 1.10 -11.89 13.49
CA GLU A 233 1.42 -10.80 12.58
C GLU A 233 1.39 -11.29 11.13
N GLY A 234 0.69 -10.55 10.29
CA GLY A 234 0.49 -10.89 8.88
C GLY A 234 -0.77 -11.68 8.55
N ASP A 235 -1.49 -12.23 9.54
CA ASP A 235 -2.80 -12.86 9.31
C ASP A 235 -3.79 -11.86 8.71
N LEU A 236 -4.68 -12.31 7.82
CA LEU A 236 -5.75 -11.49 7.26
C LEU A 236 -7.02 -11.65 8.08
N ILE A 237 -7.59 -10.56 8.55
CA ILE A 237 -8.88 -10.54 9.26
C ILE A 237 -9.92 -9.79 8.44
N PHE A 238 -11.11 -10.37 8.31
CA PHE A 238 -12.26 -9.77 7.64
C PHE A 238 -13.14 -9.12 8.69
N VAL A 239 -13.33 -7.83 8.57
CA VAL A 239 -14.00 -6.97 9.55
C VAL A 239 -15.30 -6.48 8.91
N ASP A 240 -16.42 -6.84 9.52
CA ASP A 240 -17.75 -6.42 9.09
C ASP A 240 -18.27 -5.33 10.04
N PRO A 241 -18.45 -4.09 9.56
CA PRO A 241 -19.02 -2.98 10.32
C PRO A 241 -20.47 -3.18 10.76
N GLU A 242 -21.26 -3.92 9.98
CA GLU A 242 -22.69 -4.12 10.25
C GLU A 242 -22.94 -5.34 11.14
N ALA A 243 -21.93 -6.18 11.35
CA ALA A 243 -22.04 -7.34 12.22
C ALA A 243 -22.07 -6.97 13.71
N GLU A 244 -23.03 -7.54 14.44
CA GLU A 244 -23.23 -7.23 15.86
C GLU A 244 -22.03 -7.66 16.73
N CYS A 245 -21.47 -6.68 17.44
CA CYS A 245 -20.36 -6.85 18.39
C CYS A 245 -20.87 -7.29 19.77
N ILE A 246 -20.98 -8.60 19.98
CA ILE A 246 -21.40 -9.20 21.26
C ILE A 246 -20.20 -9.62 22.13
N HIS A 247 -20.45 -9.93 23.40
CA HIS A 247 -19.43 -10.46 24.32
C HIS A 247 -18.61 -11.60 23.69
N GLY A 248 -17.29 -11.53 23.84
CA GLY A 248 -16.34 -12.50 23.31
C GLY A 248 -15.95 -12.28 21.84
N SER A 249 -16.63 -11.37 21.11
CA SER A 249 -16.31 -11.05 19.72
C SER A 249 -14.90 -10.47 19.59
N TYR A 250 -14.21 -10.82 18.52
CA TYR A 250 -13.00 -10.12 18.11
C TYR A 250 -13.40 -8.88 17.32
N VAL A 251 -12.87 -7.72 17.69
CA VAL A 251 -13.31 -6.43 17.16
C VAL A 251 -12.12 -5.57 16.78
N VAL A 252 -12.34 -4.76 15.76
CA VAL A 252 -11.50 -3.60 15.47
C VAL A 252 -12.14 -2.41 16.17
N ALA A 253 -11.34 -1.66 16.92
CA ALA A 253 -11.79 -0.52 17.70
C ALA A 253 -10.85 0.65 17.51
N ARG A 254 -11.36 1.87 17.59
CA ARG A 254 -10.57 3.10 17.63
C ARG A 254 -10.68 3.69 19.03
N LEU A 255 -9.56 4.03 19.63
CA LEU A 255 -9.49 4.80 20.87
C LEU A 255 -9.30 6.28 20.50
N ASP A 256 -10.00 7.21 21.15
CA ASP A 256 -9.98 8.63 20.73
C ASP A 256 -8.62 9.31 20.96
N ASP A 257 -7.77 8.74 21.82
CA ASP A 257 -6.43 9.23 22.11
C ASP A 257 -5.40 8.86 21.02
N ASP A 258 -5.75 7.95 20.11
CA ASP A 258 -4.88 7.46 19.05
C ASP A 258 -5.66 7.37 17.72
N ASN A 259 -5.22 8.08 16.69
CA ASN A 259 -5.88 8.09 15.38
C ASN A 259 -5.74 6.76 14.60
N GLN A 260 -5.36 5.68 15.28
CA GLN A 260 -5.19 4.34 14.74
C GLN A 260 -6.17 3.35 15.34
N ALA A 261 -6.68 2.46 14.50
CA ALA A 261 -7.48 1.34 14.97
C ALA A 261 -6.60 0.29 15.67
N THR A 262 -7.17 -0.46 16.61
CA THR A 262 -6.55 -1.57 17.34
C THR A 262 -7.40 -2.83 17.23
N PHE A 263 -6.75 -3.99 17.30
CA PHE A 263 -7.39 -5.30 17.27
C PHE A 263 -7.41 -5.93 18.66
N LYS A 264 -8.61 -6.21 19.19
CA LYS A 264 -8.80 -6.76 20.54
C LYS A 264 -10.04 -7.65 20.61
N GLN A 265 -10.21 -8.38 21.70
CA GLN A 265 -11.42 -9.10 22.03
C GLN A 265 -12.35 -8.24 22.89
N LEU A 266 -13.62 -8.10 22.53
CA LEU A 266 -14.63 -7.39 23.31
C LEU A 266 -15.09 -8.25 24.48
N ILE A 267 -14.88 -7.77 25.70
CA ILE A 267 -15.39 -8.36 26.94
C ILE A 267 -16.50 -7.46 27.47
N ILE A 268 -17.58 -8.07 27.97
CA ILE A 268 -18.75 -7.37 28.49
C ILE A 268 -19.11 -8.07 29.79
N GLU A 269 -18.89 -7.42 30.91
CA GLU A 269 -19.12 -7.98 32.25
C GLU A 269 -19.92 -6.99 33.09
N SER A 270 -21.06 -7.44 33.61
CA SER A 270 -21.92 -6.64 34.51
C SER A 270 -22.27 -5.25 33.95
N GLY A 271 -22.45 -5.16 32.62
CA GLY A 271 -22.76 -3.90 31.91
C GLY A 271 -21.55 -3.06 31.51
N HIS A 272 -20.35 -3.38 31.98
CA HIS A 272 -19.10 -2.73 31.58
C HIS A 272 -18.49 -3.41 30.37
N LYS A 273 -17.86 -2.64 29.49
CA LYS A 273 -17.20 -3.16 28.28
C LYS A 273 -15.68 -2.95 28.37
N PHE A 274 -14.91 -3.91 27.88
CA PHE A 274 -13.45 -3.88 27.86
C PHE A 274 -12.92 -4.42 26.53
N LEU A 275 -11.76 -3.94 26.10
CA LEU A 275 -10.96 -4.52 25.04
C LEU A 275 -9.84 -5.35 25.66
N LYS A 276 -9.81 -6.64 25.34
CA LYS A 276 -8.86 -7.61 25.87
C LYS A 276 -7.84 -8.04 24.82
N ALA A 277 -6.56 -8.04 25.17
CA ALA A 277 -5.52 -8.67 24.35
C ALA A 277 -5.63 -10.20 24.45
N ALA A 278 -5.53 -10.91 23.32
CA ALA A 278 -5.56 -12.37 23.34
C ALA A 278 -4.23 -12.99 23.79
N ASN A 279 -3.13 -12.24 23.65
CA ASN A 279 -1.80 -12.65 24.07
C ASN A 279 -1.63 -12.51 25.59
N PRO A 280 -1.45 -13.62 26.36
CA PRO A 280 -1.27 -13.58 27.80
C PRO A 280 -0.03 -12.80 28.26
N ASN A 281 0.98 -12.69 27.40
CA ASN A 281 2.24 -11.99 27.70
C ASN A 281 2.19 -10.50 27.31
N TRP A 282 1.07 -10.02 26.76
CA TRP A 282 0.92 -8.60 26.43
C TRP A 282 0.76 -7.76 27.70
N PRO A 283 1.51 -6.65 27.87
CA PRO A 283 1.52 -5.90 29.13
C PRO A 283 0.14 -5.34 29.52
N GLU A 284 -0.60 -4.83 28.53
CA GLU A 284 -1.91 -4.22 28.74
C GLU A 284 -3.04 -5.20 28.38
N GLN A 285 -3.41 -6.05 29.35
CA GLN A 285 -4.38 -7.13 29.12
C GLN A 285 -5.81 -6.64 28.87
N LEU A 286 -6.24 -5.59 29.54
CA LEU A 286 -7.62 -5.10 29.54
C LEU A 286 -7.64 -3.58 29.49
N ILE A 287 -8.29 -3.04 28.46
CA ILE A 287 -8.51 -1.60 28.28
C ILE A 287 -10.01 -1.33 28.48
N PRO A 288 -10.43 -0.53 29.48
CA PRO A 288 -11.83 -0.22 29.69
C PRO A 288 -12.39 0.69 28.58
N ILE A 289 -13.62 0.42 28.14
CA ILE A 289 -14.34 1.27 27.20
C ILE A 289 -15.17 2.27 28.01
N ASN A 290 -14.63 3.48 28.17
CA ASN A 290 -15.22 4.56 29.00
C ASN A 290 -15.80 5.69 28.15
N GLY A 291 -16.33 5.37 26.96
CA GLY A 291 -16.89 6.36 26.03
C GLY A 291 -15.87 6.99 25.08
N ASN A 292 -14.57 6.73 25.26
CA ASN A 292 -13.48 7.15 24.38
C ASN A 292 -13.12 6.10 23.30
N CYS A 293 -14.08 5.24 22.94
CA CYS A 293 -13.82 4.10 22.06
C CYS A 293 -14.97 3.92 21.08
N THR A 294 -14.64 3.88 19.80
CA THR A 294 -15.57 3.55 18.71
C THR A 294 -15.29 2.13 18.23
N LEU A 295 -16.29 1.25 18.24
CA LEU A 295 -16.17 -0.07 17.62
C LEU A 295 -16.33 0.11 16.11
N VAL A 296 -15.27 -0.21 15.38
CA VAL A 296 -15.19 -0.11 13.91
C VAL A 296 -15.90 -1.32 13.27
N GLY A 297 -15.78 -2.51 13.87
CA GLY A 297 -16.50 -3.66 13.37
C GLY A 297 -16.07 -4.96 14.01
N LYS A 298 -16.80 -6.02 13.68
CA LYS A 298 -16.53 -7.37 14.18
C LYS A 298 -15.72 -8.16 13.17
N VAL A 299 -14.73 -8.89 13.65
CA VAL A 299 -14.03 -9.88 12.85
C VAL A 299 -14.93 -11.09 12.63
N VAL A 300 -15.32 -11.32 11.37
CA VAL A 300 -16.19 -12.42 10.96
C VAL A 300 -15.40 -13.63 10.44
N PHE A 301 -14.18 -13.41 9.95
CA PHE A 301 -13.29 -14.46 9.47
C PHE A 301 -11.82 -14.06 9.63
N ALA A 302 -10.93 -15.05 9.74
CA ALA A 302 -9.49 -14.84 9.71
C ALA A 302 -8.79 -15.92 8.88
N GLY A 303 -7.89 -15.51 7.99
CA GLY A 303 -7.06 -16.38 7.15
C GLY A 303 -5.58 -16.23 7.51
N LYS A 304 -4.86 -17.35 7.54
CA LYS A 304 -3.41 -17.36 7.75
C LYS A 304 -2.68 -16.90 6.49
N SER A 305 -1.74 -15.97 6.64
CA SER A 305 -0.74 -15.74 5.59
C SER A 305 0.30 -16.86 5.69
N PHE A 306 0.46 -17.64 4.63
CA PHE A 306 1.55 -18.62 4.51
C PHE A 306 2.85 -17.94 4.06
#